data_AF-A0A2U9Q1W5-F1
#
_entry.id   AF-A0A2U9Q1W5-F1
#
_cell.length_a   1.000
_cell.length_b   1.000
_cell.length_c   1.000
_cell.angle_alpha   90.00
_cell.angle_beta   90.00
_cell.angle_gamma   90.00
#
_symmetry.space_group_name_H-M   'P 1'
#
loop_
_entity.id
_entity.type
_entity.pdbx_description
1 polymer ?
#
loop_
_entity_poly.entity_id
_entity_poly.type
_entity_poly.pdbx_seq_one_letter_code
_entity_poly.pdbx_strand_id
1 'polypeptide(L)' 'ILNDLNMVIKPGEMTALVGPSGAGKSTALQLIQRFYDPCEGMV' A
#
# COMPACT_ATOMS: atom_id res chain seq x y z
N ILE A 1 4.78 2.27 10.15
CA ILE A 1 4.29 3.33 9.22
C ILE A 1 2.91 2.96 8.74
N LEU A 2 2.73 1.77 8.18
CA LEU A 2 1.40 1.21 7.88
C LEU A 2 0.94 0.40 9.10
N ASN A 3 -0.27 0.67 9.57
CA ASN A 3 -0.91 -0.06 10.66
C ASN A 3 -2.28 -0.52 10.16
N ASP A 4 -2.53 -1.84 10.16
CA ASP A 4 -3.80 -2.47 9.75
C ASP A 4 -4.34 -2.03 8.37
N LEU A 5 -3.45 -1.77 7.41
CA LEU A 5 -3.85 -1.42 6.05
C LEU A 5 -4.50 -2.63 5.35
N ASN A 6 -5.79 -2.52 5.05
CA ASN A 6 -6.55 -3.52 4.31
C ASN A 6 -7.21 -2.87 3.10
N MET A 7 -6.90 -3.37 1.89
CA MET A 7 -7.48 -2.85 0.65
C MET A 7 -7.58 -3.94 -0.42
N VAL A 8 -8.55 -3.80 -1.31
CA VAL A 8 -8.75 -4.67 -2.48
C VAL A 8 -8.84 -3.77 -3.70
N ILE A 9 -7.97 -3.98 -4.70
CA ILE A 9 -7.98 -3.26 -5.97
C ILE A 9 -8.47 -4.23 -7.04
N LYS A 10 -9.54 -3.88 -7.76
CA LYS A 10 -10.08 -4.75 -8.79
C LYS A 10 -9.26 -4.65 -10.10
N PRO A 11 -9.21 -5.71 -10.92
CA PRO A 11 -8.59 -5.63 -12.24
C PRO A 11 -9.23 -4.53 -13.09
N GLY A 12 -8.39 -3.68 -13.69
CA GLY A 12 -8.82 -2.54 -14.51
C GLY A 12 -9.33 -1.33 -13.72
N GLU A 13 -9.30 -1.38 -12.38
CA GLU A 13 -9.65 -0.24 -11.53
C GLU A 13 -8.49 0.76 -11.42
N MET A 14 -8.79 2.05 -11.57
CA MET A 14 -7.83 3.12 -11.28
C MET A 14 -8.03 3.59 -9.83
N THR A 15 -7.10 3.20 -8.95
CA THR A 15 -7.11 3.58 -7.54
C THR A 15 -5.96 4.55 -7.23
N ALA A 16 -6.22 5.58 -6.41
CA ALA A 16 -5.22 6.54 -5.97
C ALA A 16 -5.10 6.53 -4.43
N LEU A 17 -3.86 6.54 -3.92
CA LEU A 17 -3.57 6.71 -2.49
C LEU A 17 -3.29 8.19 -2.19
N VAL A 18 -4.11 8.81 -1.35
CA VAL A 18 -4.02 10.24 -0.99
C VAL A 18 -3.87 10.43 0.51
N GLY A 19 -3.21 11.51 0.93
CA GLY A 19 -2.96 11.81 2.34
C GLY A 19 -1.69 12.65 2.56
N PRO A 20 -1.47 13.16 3.78
CA PRO A 20 -0.37 14.09 4.09
C PRO A 20 1.01 13.45 3.89
N SER A 21 2.06 14.27 3.79
CA SER A 21 3.44 13.79 3.72
C SER A 21 3.76 12.89 4.94
N GLY A 22 4.47 11.79 4.71
CA GLY A 22 4.79 10.81 5.76
C GLY A 22 3.69 9.80 6.11
N ALA A 23 2.47 9.91 5.55
CA ALA A 23 1.36 8.99 5.83
C ALA A 23 1.53 7.54 5.30
N GLY A 24 2.68 7.18 4.72
CA GLY A 24 2.96 5.82 4.25
C GLY A 24 2.51 5.48 2.82
N LYS A 25 2.02 6.45 2.03
CA LYS A 25 1.57 6.23 0.63
C LYS A 25 2.63 5.54 -0.24
N SER A 26 3.84 6.09 -0.30
CA SER A 26 4.94 5.51 -1.08
C SER A 26 5.36 4.15 -0.53
N THR A 27 5.34 3.97 0.79
CA THR A 27 5.62 2.68 1.43
C THR A 27 4.61 1.60 1.01
N ALA A 28 3.32 1.91 0.98
CA ALA A 28 2.29 0.99 0.49
C ALA A 28 2.50 0.62 -0.99
N LEU A 29 2.80 1.61 -1.84
CA LEU A 29 3.10 1.35 -3.25
C LEU A 29 4.36 0.50 -3.45
N GLN A 30 5.38 0.65 -2.60
CA GLN A 30 6.61 -0.13 -2.66
C GLN A 30 6.37 -1.60 -2.28
N LEU A 31 5.51 -1.86 -1.30
CA LEU A 31 5.10 -3.22 -0.94
C LEU A 31 4.32 -3.89 -2.08
N ILE A 32 3.36 -3.18 -2.69
CA ILE A 32 2.59 -3.68 -3.85
C ILE A 32 3.51 -3.99 -5.05
N GLN A 33 4.51 -3.15 -5.29
CA GLN A 33 5.53 -3.37 -6.34
C GLN A 33 6.58 -4.42 -5.95
N ARG A 34 6.47 -5.03 -4.77
CA ARG A 34 7.40 -6.04 -4.22
C ARG A 34 8.85 -5.56 -4.14
N PHE A 35 9.06 -4.27 -3.87
CA PHE A 35 10.38 -3.75 -3.48
C PHE A 35 10.76 -4.16 -2.05
N TYR A 36 9.77 -4.48 -1.23
CA TYR A 36 9.94 -5.01 0.12
C TYR A 36 8.89 -6.08 0.39
N ASP A 37 9.21 -7.02 1.28
CA ASP A 37 8.23 -7.96 1.84
C ASP A 37 7.55 -7.37 3.09
N PRO A 38 6.25 -7.61 3.31
CA PRO A 38 5.58 -7.17 4.52
C PRO A 38 6.15 -7.91 5.74
N CYS A 39 6.39 -7.19 6.84
CA CYS A 39 6.79 -7.82 8.09
C CYS A 39 5.66 -8.70 8.67
N GLU A 40 4.41 -8.28 8.47
CA GLU A 40 3.19 -8.96 8.91
C GLU A 40 2.10 -8.78 7.83
N GLY A 41 1.22 -9.79 7.69
CA GLY A 41 0.16 -9.78 6.68
C GLY A 41 0.62 -10.26 5.29
N MET A 42 -0.09 -9.82 4.25
CA MET A 42 0.16 -10.22 2.86
C MET A 42 -0.21 -9.11 1.87
N VAL A 43 0.34 -9.20 0.66
CA VAL A 43 0.13 -8.28 -0.48
C VAL A 43 -0.26 -9.07 -1.70
#